data_AF-A0A1G1F2G8-F1
#
_entry.id   AF-A0A1G1F2G8-F1
#
_cell.length_a   1.000
_cell.length_b   1.000
_cell.length_c   1.000
_cell.angle_alpha   90.00
_cell.angle_beta   90.00
_cell.angle_gamma   90.00
#
_symmetry.space_group_name_H-M   'P 1'
#
loop_
_entity.id
_entity.type
_entity.pdbx_description
1 polymer ?
#
loop_
_entity_poly.entity_id
_entity_poly.type
_entity_poly.pdbx_seq_one_letter_code
_entity_poly.pdbx_strand_id
1 'polypeptide(L)' 'MATATAAIKEIFAALPHIKKTGAKHLWFDFDKEADVLYVSMERPQNATDTDILEDGVFLRLRGKKIVGMTITNISRRFKK' A
#
# COMPACT_ATOMS: atom_id res chain seq x y z
N MET A 1 -10.67 -24.94 2.55
CA MET A 1 -11.06 -24.58 3.93
C MET A 1 -9.88 -24.06 4.75
N ALA A 2 -8.76 -24.80 4.88
CA ALA A 2 -7.62 -24.38 5.74
C ALA A 2 -6.93 -23.05 5.32
N THR A 3 -6.82 -22.77 4.02
CA THR A 3 -6.17 -21.55 3.48
C THR A 3 -6.95 -20.27 3.76
N ALA A 4 -8.30 -20.35 3.76
CA ALA A 4 -9.16 -19.21 4.06
C ALA A 4 -8.95 -18.72 5.51
N THR A 5 -8.80 -19.65 6.45
CA THR A 5 -8.54 -19.33 7.86
C THR A 5 -7.17 -18.68 8.07
N ALA A 6 -6.16 -19.09 7.30
CA ALA A 6 -4.82 -18.49 7.38
C ALA A 6 -4.83 -17.03 6.88
N ALA A 7 -5.44 -16.76 5.72
CA ALA A 7 -5.54 -15.40 5.18
C ALA A 7 -6.27 -14.43 6.14
N ILE A 8 -7.34 -14.90 6.79
CA ILE A 8 -8.07 -14.11 7.78
C ILE A 8 -7.17 -13.74 8.97
N LYS A 9 -6.36 -14.69 9.48
CA LYS A 9 -5.44 -14.43 10.59
C LYS A 9 -4.41 -13.35 10.25
N GLU A 10 -3.84 -13.38 9.04
CA GLU A 10 -2.89 -12.35 8.58
C GLU A 10 -3.55 -10.97 8.51
N ILE A 11 -4.81 -10.90 8.03
CA ILE A 11 -5.58 -9.64 8.01
C ILE A 11 -5.80 -9.13 9.44
N PHE A 12 -6.21 -9.99 10.37
CA PHE A 12 -6.39 -9.60 11.78
C PHE A 12 -5.10 -9.08 12.40
N ALA A 13 -3.96 -9.70 12.09
CA ALA A 13 -2.65 -9.24 12.55
C ALA A 13 -2.30 -7.84 12.00
N ALA A 14 -2.75 -7.50 10.78
CA ALA A 14 -2.53 -6.19 10.18
C ALA A 14 -3.45 -5.08 10.70
N LEU A 15 -4.61 -5.40 11.29
CA LEU A 15 -5.63 -4.41 11.72
C LEU A 15 -5.10 -3.27 12.60
N PRO A 16 -4.24 -3.50 13.62
CA PRO A 16 -3.71 -2.42 14.45
C PRO A 16 -2.88 -1.42 13.64
N HIS A 17 -2.14 -1.90 12.63
CA HIS A 17 -1.31 -1.07 11.77
C HIS A 17 -2.16 -0.30 10.76
N ILE A 18 -3.18 -0.95 10.18
CA ILE A 18 -4.15 -0.30 9.28
C ILE A 18 -4.87 0.84 10.02
N LYS A 19 -5.33 0.62 11.26
CA LYS A 19 -5.99 1.65 12.07
C LYS A 19 -5.09 2.87 12.32
N LYS A 20 -3.79 2.67 12.53
CA LYS A 20 -2.82 3.76 12.76
C LYS A 20 -2.61 4.65 11.54
N THR A 21 -2.93 4.18 10.34
CA THR A 21 -2.84 5.02 9.11
C THR A 21 -3.84 6.17 9.11
N GLY A 22 -4.94 6.06 9.87
CA GLY A 22 -6.03 7.05 9.85
C GLY A 22 -6.81 7.12 8.53
N ALA A 23 -6.49 6.27 7.55
CA ALA A 23 -7.18 6.24 6.27
C ALA A 23 -8.56 5.61 6.42
N LYS A 24 -9.60 6.28 5.87
CA LYS A 24 -10.97 5.74 5.84
C LYS A 24 -11.08 4.50 4.95
N HIS A 25 -10.27 4.45 3.89
CA HIS A 25 -10.20 3.36 2.94
C HIS A 25 -8.75 3.11 2.53
N LEU A 26 -8.38 1.85 2.33
CA LEU A 26 -7.11 1.46 1.74
C LEU A 26 -7.37 0.54 0.57
N TRP A 27 -6.78 0.85 -0.58
CA TRP A 27 -6.79 -0.01 -1.75
C TRP A 27 -5.38 -0.47 -2.04
N PHE A 28 -5.23 -1.77 -2.26
CA PHE A 28 -3.99 -2.41 -2.65
C PHE A 28 -4.18 -2.98 -4.05
N ASP A 29 -3.31 -2.58 -4.97
CA ASP A 29 -3.34 -3.06 -6.35
C ASP A 29 -1.94 -3.60 -6.69
N PHE A 30 -1.86 -4.91 -6.88
CA PHE A 30 -0.61 -5.59 -7.22
C PHE A 30 -0.53 -5.76 -8.73
N ASP A 31 0.36 -5.00 -9.34
CA ASP A 31 0.76 -5.23 -10.72
C ASP A 31 1.92 -6.22 -10.73
N LYS A 32 1.60 -7.48 -11.05
CA LYS A 32 2.58 -8.57 -11.10
C LYS A 32 3.50 -8.46 -12.30
N GLU A 33 3.05 -7.86 -13.40
CA GLU A 33 3.85 -7.74 -14.63
C GLU A 33 4.94 -6.69 -14.42
N ALA A 34 4.61 -5.59 -13.75
CA ALA A 34 5.55 -4.52 -13.44
C ALA A 34 6.34 -4.74 -12.12
N ASP A 35 5.98 -5.74 -11.31
CA ASP A 35 6.48 -5.93 -9.93
C ASP A 35 6.27 -4.69 -9.04
N VAL A 36 5.06 -4.14 -9.08
CA VAL A 36 4.65 -2.91 -8.38
C VAL A 36 3.44 -3.14 -7.49
N LEU A 37 3.43 -2.52 -6.31
CA LEU A 37 2.27 -2.38 -5.45
C LEU A 37 1.83 -0.91 -5.38
N TYR A 38 0.59 -0.64 -5.80
CA TYR A 38 -0.06 0.64 -5.58
C TYR A 38 -0.90 0.60 -4.30
N VAL A 39 -0.62 1.51 -3.38
CA VAL A 39 -1.42 1.72 -2.16
C VAL A 39 -2.15 3.04 -2.28
N SER A 40 -3.47 3.03 -2.21
CA SER A 40 -4.29 4.25 -2.26
C SER A 40 -5.01 4.44 -0.93
N MET A 41 -5.03 5.66 -0.40
CA MET A 41 -5.71 5.99 0.88
C MET A 41 -7.03 6.72 0.68
N GLU A 42 -7.34 7.07 -0.57
CA GLU A 42 -8.55 7.75 -1.01
C GLU A 42 -8.77 7.49 -2.51
N ARG A 43 -10.02 7.57 -2.97
CA ARG A 43 -10.37 7.56 -4.40
C ARG A 43 -11.46 8.62 -4.65
N PRO A 44 -11.31 9.51 -5.65
CA PRO A 44 -10.10 9.73 -6.45
C PRO A 44 -8.95 10.30 -5.60
N GLN A 45 -7.70 9.96 -5.95
CA GLN A 45 -6.53 10.41 -5.17
C GLN A 45 -6.19 11.88 -5.41
N ASN A 46 -6.38 12.38 -6.63
CA ASN A 46 -6.04 13.74 -7.05
C ASN A 46 -4.68 14.21 -6.52
N ALA A 47 -3.66 13.35 -6.62
CA ALA A 47 -2.31 13.71 -6.20
C ALA A 47 -1.81 14.89 -7.05
N THR A 48 -1.23 15.89 -6.40
CA THR A 48 -0.62 17.05 -7.05
C THR A 48 0.89 16.88 -7.19
N ASP A 49 1.50 16.11 -6.29
CA ASP A 49 2.94 15.98 -6.17
C ASP A 49 3.33 14.52 -5.87
N THR A 50 4.61 14.20 -6.10
CA THR A 50 5.18 12.89 -5.77
C THR A 50 6.57 13.06 -5.19
N ASP A 51 6.77 12.57 -3.96
CA ASP A 51 8.08 12.49 -3.34
C ASP A 51 8.70 11.13 -3.62
N ILE A 52 9.95 11.12 -4.08
CA ILE A 52 10.72 9.89 -4.30
C ILE A 52 11.50 9.61 -3.03
N LEU A 53 11.22 8.47 -2.41
CA LEU A 53 11.99 7.93 -1.31
C LEU A 53 12.99 6.90 -1.82
N GLU A 54 13.88 6.47 -0.92
CA GLU A 54 14.83 5.40 -1.19
C GLU A 54 14.12 4.04 -1.43
N ASP A 55 14.85 3.11 -2.03
CA ASP A 55 14.40 1.73 -2.31
C ASP A 55 13.13 1.61 -3.18
N GLY A 56 12.92 2.58 -4.09
CA GLY A 56 11.87 2.50 -5.09
C GLY A 56 10.46 2.73 -4.54
N VAL A 57 10.34 3.54 -3.48
CA VAL A 57 9.08 3.97 -2.90
C VAL A 57 8.76 5.40 -3.35
N PHE A 58 7.55 5.61 -3.86
CA PHE A 58 7.07 6.90 -4.33
C PHE A 58 5.84 7.29 -3.52
N LEU A 59 5.90 8.38 -2.76
CA LEU A 59 4.77 8.91 -2.01
C LEU A 59 3.95 9.84 -2.89
N ARG A 60 2.65 9.58 -2.99
CA ARG A 60 1.71 10.43 -3.73
C ARG A 60 1.09 11.42 -2.75
N LEU A 61 1.26 12.70 -3.04
CA LEU A 61 0.85 13.80 -2.16
C LEU A 61 -0.24 14.64 -2.82
N ARG A 62 -1.14 15.19 -2.01
CA ARG A 62 -2.00 16.31 -2.39
C ARG A 62 -1.77 17.44 -1.39
N GLY A 63 -0.98 18.44 -1.78
CA GLY A 63 -0.41 19.40 -0.84
C GLY A 63 0.41 18.68 0.24
N LYS A 64 0.07 18.88 1.51
CA LYS A 64 0.79 18.26 2.65
C LYS A 64 0.25 16.88 3.05
N LYS A 65 -0.75 16.34 2.35
CA LYS A 65 -1.41 15.07 2.70
C LYS A 65 -0.89 13.94 1.83
N ILE A 66 -0.52 12.82 2.44
CA ILE A 66 -0.26 11.56 1.72
C ILE A 66 -1.61 10.96 1.29
N VAL A 67 -1.78 10.78 -0.02
CA VAL A 67 -3.00 10.21 -0.64
C VAL A 67 -2.76 8.82 -1.22
N GLY A 68 -1.51 8.38 -1.27
CA GLY A 68 -1.13 7.02 -1.63
C GLY A 68 0.37 6.86 -1.75
N MET A 69 0.75 5.69 -2.24
CA MET A 69 2.14 5.31 -2.45
C MET A 69 2.22 4.30 -3.59
N THR A 70 3.36 4.29 -4.29
CA THR A 70 3.74 3.26 -5.25
C THR A 70 5.03 2.62 -4.76
N ILE A 71 5.07 1.30 -4.68
CA ILE A 71 6.26 0.55 -4.26
C ILE A 71 6.70 -0.33 -5.43
N THR A 72 7.89 -0.09 -5.96
CA THR A 72 8.50 -0.91 -7.02
C THR A 72 9.34 -2.04 -6.42
N ASN A 73 9.67 -3.03 -7.24
CA ASN A 73 10.42 -4.22 -6.83
C ASN A 73 9.78 -4.92 -5.62
N ILE A 74 8.43 -4.97 -5.57
CA ILE A 74 7.72 -5.39 -4.38
C ILE A 74 8.02 -6.85 -4.02
N SER A 75 8.27 -7.71 -5.01
CA SER A 75 8.68 -9.10 -4.82
C SER A 75 9.92 -9.23 -3.92
N ARG A 76 10.86 -8.27 -3.95
CA ARG A 76 12.05 -8.27 -3.10
C ARG A 76 11.73 -8.02 -1.64
N ARG A 77 10.64 -7.33 -1.34
CA ARG A 77 10.21 -7.02 0.04
C ARG A 77 9.53 -8.19 0.75
N PHE A 78 9.15 -9.23 -0.01
CA PHE A 78 8.55 -10.45 0.53
C PHE A 78 9.51 -11.65 0.56
N LYS A 79 10.73 -11.49 0.01
CA LYS A 79 11.77 -12.50 0.16
C LYS A 79 12.33 -12.41 1.59
N LYS A 80 12.12 -13.49 2.36
CA LYS A 80 12.87 -13.73 3.60
C LYS A 80 14.33 -14.04 3.29
#